data_AF-A0A0G4GX57-F1
#
_entry.id   AF-A0A0G4GX57-F1
#
_cell.length_a   1.000
_cell.length_b   1.000
_cell.length_c   1.000
_cell.angle_alpha   90.00
_cell.angle_beta   90.00
_cell.angle_gamma   90.00
#
_symmetry.space_group_name_H-M   'P 1'
#
loop_
_entity.id
_entity.type
_entity.pdbx_description
1 polymer ?
#
loop_
_entity_poly.entity_id
_entity_poly.type
_entity_poly.pdbx_seq_one_letter_code
_entity_poly.pdbx_strand_id
1 'polypeptide(L)'
;MARRKVAVFLMQNGAAPDVSDVMTHQHQILRDALRKYLQYARNGNKRHMFNWEASIGTLRDAGGATQSVTYEPFFVPRAAAVRSLDSNIKNRLRQLGVVGEGRVARVIFCNVNPGVGLAFLVATGCVRDYPVELAQFFFKYAVSPEALGHFLGENYSLSQILRLEFLNLLLDHEPSMTLPEVILSTFTRVAVLPAFQALDRIIHALAHVWWRKERMHTAKNREEGSAMDGLTLGALQLTSIDGLCQLLFNCVMLAWAMQRATDSSCSEDDVHVPEVDVNAWMALNAGMDDGDAIPLATQQRLYHDIESIHHRLQTFFGNCQSTLPTSLDNHTQSYIDRCTLHSSTMLAPNNSPLPFMGDSVRSSLQVRMESFGANHTHSDRTRDTDTNERGTALPSSRSSSGRHVSAMTAVGAKPPAGRRVERGKSARGGGGLRELTFTLVQGGLLFMSTCERSVVPDAFVHLPMVEVVDWKESQRLFTLGGRHGANLQIVYLLEDARWQVVEVPRVCLKAQSDWSFNTWMQHLHTVQTND
;
A
#
# COMPACT_ATOMS: atom_id res chain seq x y z
N MET A 1 2.98 -17.09 2.48
CA MET A 1 3.15 -18.56 2.50
C MET A 1 4.16 -19.12 1.47
N ALA A 2 4.27 -18.57 0.26
CA ALA A 2 5.15 -19.12 -0.79
C ALA A 2 6.65 -19.17 -0.42
N ARG A 3 7.21 -18.10 0.17
CA ARG A 3 8.64 -18.03 0.55
C ARG A 3 9.05 -19.12 1.56
N ARG A 4 8.17 -19.48 2.50
CA ARG A 4 8.42 -20.53 3.50
C ARG A 4 8.44 -21.92 2.86
N LYS A 5 7.54 -22.20 1.91
CA LYS A 5 7.52 -23.47 1.17
C LYS A 5 8.75 -23.61 0.27
N VAL A 6 9.15 -22.53 -0.40
CA VAL A 6 10.37 -22.49 -1.24
C VAL A 6 11.63 -22.71 -0.38
N ALA A 7 11.74 -22.05 0.77
CA ALA A 7 12.87 -22.26 1.68
C ALA A 7 12.97 -23.71 2.18
N VAL A 8 11.83 -24.32 2.54
CA VAL A 8 11.77 -25.73 2.97
C VAL A 8 12.15 -26.66 1.82
N PHE A 9 11.64 -26.42 0.61
CA PHE A 9 11.99 -27.20 -0.57
C PHE A 9 13.49 -27.11 -0.90
N LEU A 10 14.08 -25.92 -0.85
CA LEU A 10 15.51 -25.72 -1.08
C LEU A 10 16.36 -26.44 -0.02
N MET A 11 15.98 -26.35 1.26
CA MET A 11 16.67 -27.07 2.35
C MET A 11 16.54 -28.60 2.22
N GLN A 12 15.39 -29.12 1.80
CA GLN A 12 15.20 -30.55 1.53
C GLN A 12 16.09 -31.05 0.37
N ASN A 13 16.41 -30.17 -0.59
CA ASN A 13 17.29 -30.47 -1.73
C ASN A 13 18.76 -30.13 -1.46
N GLY A 14 19.16 -29.97 -0.19
CA GLY A 14 20.56 -29.79 0.19
C GLY A 14 21.09 -28.37 0.10
N ALA A 15 20.23 -27.36 -0.14
CA ALA A 15 20.65 -25.98 0.00
C ALA A 15 20.92 -25.68 1.49
N ALA A 16 22.15 -25.34 1.81
CA ALA A 16 22.50 -24.80 3.11
C ALA A 16 22.19 -23.30 3.11
N PRO A 17 21.32 -22.80 4.01
CA PRO A 17 21.15 -21.36 4.16
C PRO A 17 22.48 -20.75 4.60
N ASP A 18 22.85 -19.60 4.02
CA ASP A 18 24.01 -18.84 4.49
C ASP A 18 23.71 -18.30 5.89
N VAL A 19 24.36 -18.90 6.89
CA VAL A 19 24.07 -18.68 8.31
C VAL A 19 24.76 -17.42 8.84
N SER A 20 25.69 -16.85 8.05
CA SER A 20 26.48 -15.69 8.46
C SER A 20 25.61 -14.47 8.78
N ASP A 21 24.49 -14.30 8.07
CA ASP A 21 23.57 -13.16 8.23
C ASP A 21 22.33 -13.48 9.10
N VAL A 22 22.00 -14.76 9.29
CA VAL A 22 20.81 -15.18 10.06
C VAL A 22 21.06 -15.13 11.57
N MET A 23 22.30 -15.33 12.01
CA MET A 23 22.67 -15.30 13.42
C MET A 23 22.74 -13.89 14.02
N THR A 24 22.87 -12.86 13.19
CA THR A 24 22.91 -11.45 13.62
C THR A 24 21.52 -10.87 13.92
N HIS A 25 20.44 -11.51 13.44
CA HIS A 25 19.06 -11.02 13.61
C HIS A 25 18.35 -11.62 14.85
N GLN A 26 17.49 -10.82 15.52
CA GLN A 26 16.82 -11.12 16.81
C GLN A 26 15.70 -12.19 16.77
N HIS A 27 15.49 -12.91 15.67
CA HIS A 27 14.39 -13.89 15.58
C HIS A 27 14.76 -15.25 16.18
N GLN A 28 14.51 -15.41 17.48
CA GLN A 28 14.77 -16.64 18.24
C GLN A 28 14.18 -17.90 17.59
N ILE A 29 12.97 -17.81 17.04
CA ILE A 29 12.27 -18.91 16.35
C ILE A 29 13.05 -19.40 15.12
N LEU A 30 13.62 -18.47 14.35
CA LEU A 30 14.37 -18.81 13.14
C LEU A 30 15.71 -19.46 13.51
N ARG A 31 16.37 -18.98 14.57
CA ARG A 31 17.60 -19.60 15.11
C ARG A 31 17.34 -21.01 15.61
N ASP A 32 16.23 -21.25 16.31
CA ASP A 32 15.91 -22.58 16.84
C ASP A 32 15.54 -23.57 15.73
N ALA A 33 14.82 -23.11 14.69
CA ALA A 33 14.56 -23.91 13.50
C ALA A 33 15.85 -24.26 12.74
N LEU A 34 16.73 -23.28 12.55
CA LEU A 34 18.03 -23.45 11.88
C LEU A 34 18.95 -24.38 12.67
N ARG A 35 18.98 -24.25 14.00
CA ARG A 35 19.80 -25.10 14.89
C ARG A 35 19.33 -26.56 14.82
N LYS A 36 18.02 -26.80 14.83
CA LYS A 36 17.45 -28.16 14.67
C LYS A 36 17.76 -28.74 13.29
N TYR A 37 17.67 -27.94 12.22
CA TYR A 37 18.04 -28.35 10.88
C TYR A 37 19.52 -28.71 10.76
N LEU A 38 20.42 -27.85 11.27
CA LEU A 38 21.87 -28.10 11.26
C LEU A 38 22.26 -29.32 12.11
N GLN A 39 21.57 -29.55 13.22
CA GLN A 39 21.76 -30.74 14.06
C GLN A 39 21.32 -32.01 13.33
N TYR A 40 20.19 -31.96 12.60
CA TYR A 40 19.75 -33.07 11.75
C TYR A 40 20.74 -33.34 10.60
N ALA A 41 21.20 -32.30 9.90
CA ALA A 41 22.18 -32.42 8.82
C ALA A 41 23.51 -33.02 9.30
N ARG A 42 23.98 -32.63 10.50
CA ARG A 42 25.21 -33.18 11.12
C ARG A 42 25.08 -34.64 11.53
N ASN A 43 23.90 -35.08 11.95
CA ASN A 43 23.69 -36.43 12.44
C ASN A 43 23.61 -37.49 11.31
N GLY A 44 23.73 -37.08 10.04
CA GLY A 44 23.96 -37.98 8.90
C GLY A 44 22.90 -39.04 8.63
N ASN A 45 21.76 -38.99 9.33
CA ASN A 45 20.83 -40.09 9.37
C ASN A 45 19.81 -39.98 8.23
N LYS A 46 20.22 -40.40 7.03
CA LYS A 46 19.41 -40.35 5.79
C LYS A 46 18.15 -41.25 5.82
N ARG A 47 17.98 -42.10 6.83
CA ARG A 47 16.92 -43.13 6.87
C ARG A 47 15.66 -42.75 7.64
N HIS A 48 15.70 -41.72 8.46
CA HIS A 48 14.49 -41.12 8.99
C HIS A 48 14.33 -39.76 8.34
N MET A 49 13.56 -39.73 7.24
CA MET A 49 13.02 -38.49 6.70
C MET A 49 12.55 -37.67 7.89
N PHE A 50 13.19 -36.51 8.16
CA PHE A 50 12.81 -35.63 9.24
C PHE A 50 11.34 -35.31 9.03
N ASN A 51 10.47 -36.04 9.75
CA ASN A 51 9.03 -35.92 9.59
C ASN A 51 8.64 -34.64 10.33
N TRP A 52 8.87 -33.52 9.65
CA TRP A 52 8.48 -32.19 10.08
C TRP A 52 7.00 -32.19 10.47
N GLU A 53 6.16 -32.98 9.80
CA GLU A 53 4.74 -33.14 10.13
C GLU A 53 4.53 -33.88 11.46
N ALA A 54 5.36 -34.86 11.81
CA ALA A 54 5.31 -35.51 13.14
C ALA A 54 5.84 -34.60 14.25
N SER A 55 6.86 -33.78 13.98
CA SER A 55 7.35 -32.78 14.95
C SER A 55 6.38 -31.59 15.13
N ILE A 56 5.59 -31.27 14.10
CA ILE A 56 4.42 -30.38 14.25
C ILE A 56 3.26 -31.11 14.95
N GLY A 57 3.07 -32.41 14.69
CA GLY A 57 2.05 -33.25 15.30
C GLY A 57 2.21 -33.38 16.82
N THR A 58 3.43 -33.56 17.31
CA THR A 58 3.72 -33.54 18.76
C THR A 58 3.60 -32.16 19.41
N LEU A 59 3.57 -31.08 18.62
CA LEU A 59 3.18 -29.73 19.08
C LEU A 59 1.66 -29.49 19.02
N ARG A 60 0.90 -30.41 18.41
CA ARG A 60 -0.56 -30.37 18.26
C ARG A 60 -1.28 -31.01 19.45
N ASP A 61 -0.66 -31.99 20.09
CA ASP A 61 -1.27 -32.77 21.18
C ASP A 61 -0.96 -32.24 22.59
N ALA A 62 -0.05 -31.27 22.72
CA ALA A 62 0.39 -30.75 24.03
C ALA A 62 -0.33 -29.47 24.51
N GLY A 63 -1.39 -29.01 23.85
CA GLY A 63 -2.20 -27.92 24.41
C GLY A 63 -3.18 -27.31 23.42
N GLY A 64 -4.46 -27.32 23.78
CA GLY A 64 -5.58 -26.69 23.07
C GLY A 64 -5.51 -25.15 23.05
N ALA A 65 -4.47 -24.62 22.41
CA ALA A 65 -4.44 -23.24 21.94
C ALA A 65 -4.53 -23.30 20.41
N THR A 66 -5.58 -22.68 19.87
CA THR A 66 -5.64 -22.32 18.45
C THR A 66 -4.30 -21.72 18.06
N GLN A 67 -3.55 -22.38 17.18
CA GLN A 67 -2.32 -21.82 16.62
C GLN A 67 -2.72 -20.52 15.94
N SER A 68 -2.53 -19.40 16.65
CA SER A 68 -2.75 -18.10 16.08
C SER A 68 -1.76 -18.00 14.94
N VAL A 69 -2.28 -17.97 13.72
CA VAL A 69 -1.50 -17.64 12.53
C VAL A 69 -0.89 -16.29 12.84
N THR A 70 0.41 -16.27 13.13
CA THR A 70 1.13 -15.07 13.49
C THR A 70 1.28 -14.27 12.21
N TYR A 71 0.36 -13.33 12.03
CA TYR A 71 0.31 -12.45 10.88
C TYR A 71 1.58 -11.60 10.84
N GLU A 72 2.32 -11.65 9.73
CA GLU A 72 3.35 -10.65 9.45
C GLU A 72 2.61 -9.39 8.94
N PRO A 73 2.70 -8.26 9.65
CA PRO A 73 1.97 -7.04 9.28
C PRO A 73 2.47 -6.46 7.97
N PHE A 74 1.61 -5.76 7.25
CA PHE A 74 2.01 -5.06 6.03
C PHE A 74 2.71 -3.74 6.32
N PHE A 75 2.32 -3.10 7.42
CA PHE A 75 2.85 -1.82 7.82
C PHE A 75 3.96 -2.03 8.84
N VAL A 76 5.11 -1.44 8.54
CA VAL A 76 6.26 -1.39 9.43
C VAL A 76 6.57 0.08 9.62
N PRO A 77 6.42 0.66 10.83
CA PRO A 77 6.10 0.02 12.12
C PRO A 77 4.63 -0.44 12.32
N ARG A 78 4.43 -1.45 13.20
CA ARG A 78 3.08 -1.93 13.62
C ARG A 78 2.30 -0.92 14.46
N ALA A 79 3.03 -0.22 15.33
CA ALA A 79 2.41 0.72 16.25
C ALA A 79 2.12 2.00 15.47
N ALA A 80 0.94 2.58 15.69
CA ALA A 80 0.64 3.92 15.21
C ALA A 80 1.80 4.86 15.54
N ALA A 81 2.24 5.63 14.54
CA ALA A 81 3.17 6.73 14.73
C ALA A 81 2.63 7.70 15.79
N VAL A 82 1.32 7.94 15.76
CA VAL A 82 0.64 8.81 16.72
C VAL A 82 -0.12 7.96 17.76
N ARG A 83 0.56 7.65 18.87
CA ARG A 83 -0.03 6.81 19.94
C ARG A 83 -1.07 7.57 20.77
N SER A 84 -0.86 8.86 20.96
CA SER A 84 -1.58 9.69 21.94
C SER A 84 -2.79 10.43 21.37
N LEU A 85 -3.28 10.07 20.16
CA LEU A 85 -4.44 10.75 19.60
C LEU A 85 -5.69 10.44 20.45
N ASP A 86 -6.40 11.49 20.86
CA ASP A 86 -7.63 11.39 21.63
C ASP A 86 -8.68 10.54 20.90
N SER A 87 -9.51 9.80 21.66
CA SER A 87 -10.51 8.90 21.08
C SER A 87 -11.57 9.64 20.27
N ASN A 88 -11.93 10.87 20.64
CA ASN A 88 -12.87 11.67 19.86
C ASN A 88 -12.24 12.10 18.55
N ILE A 89 -10.93 12.46 18.56
CA ILE A 89 -10.20 12.78 17.32
C ILE A 89 -10.11 11.54 16.42
N LYS A 90 -9.77 10.36 16.96
CA LYS A 90 -9.77 9.11 16.19
C LYS A 90 -11.13 8.80 15.58
N ASN A 91 -12.21 8.98 16.35
CA ASN A 91 -13.56 8.77 15.84
C ASN A 91 -13.94 9.80 14.77
N ARG A 92 -13.58 11.07 14.94
CA ARG A 92 -13.77 12.10 13.91
C ARG A 92 -12.97 11.79 12.66
N LEU A 93 -11.71 11.37 12.77
CA LEU A 93 -10.89 10.98 11.62
C LEU A 93 -11.48 9.77 10.86
N ARG A 94 -12.04 8.78 11.57
CA ARG A 94 -12.80 7.68 10.94
C ARG A 94 -14.07 8.18 10.25
N GLN A 95 -14.84 9.04 10.93
CA GLN A 95 -16.11 9.57 10.43
C GLN A 95 -15.95 10.57 9.29
N LEU A 96 -14.82 11.29 9.22
CA LEU A 96 -14.49 12.15 8.09
C LEU A 96 -14.37 11.36 6.78
N GLY A 97 -14.19 10.04 6.85
CA GLY A 97 -14.26 9.11 5.71
C GLY A 97 -15.67 8.71 5.30
N VAL A 98 -16.72 9.21 5.96
CA VAL A 98 -18.14 8.86 5.72
C VAL A 98 -18.87 10.04 5.10
N VAL A 99 -19.64 9.76 4.05
CA VAL A 99 -20.42 10.71 3.26
C VAL A 99 -21.33 11.59 4.15
N GLY A 100 -21.12 12.90 4.08
CA GLY A 100 -21.89 13.93 4.80
C GLY A 100 -20.99 15.10 5.22
N GLU A 101 -20.71 16.02 4.31
CA GLU A 101 -20.15 17.37 4.56
C GLU A 101 -18.71 17.50 5.10
N GLY A 102 -18.04 16.42 5.54
CA GLY A 102 -16.64 16.45 5.97
C GLY A 102 -15.64 16.57 4.82
N ARG A 103 -15.22 17.79 4.47
CA ARG A 103 -14.29 18.04 3.34
C ARG A 103 -12.92 17.37 3.49
N VAL A 104 -12.41 17.15 4.70
CA VAL A 104 -10.97 16.87 4.86
C VAL A 104 -10.58 15.42 4.54
N ALA A 105 -11.13 14.37 5.18
CA ALA A 105 -10.68 13.00 4.86
C ALA A 105 -11.21 12.50 3.50
N ARG A 106 -12.35 13.05 3.05
CA ARG A 106 -12.84 12.88 1.68
C ARG A 106 -11.89 13.49 0.64
N VAL A 107 -11.35 14.68 0.88
CA VAL A 107 -10.41 15.37 -0.05
C VAL A 107 -9.01 14.78 0.02
N ILE A 108 -8.51 14.48 1.22
CA ILE A 108 -7.09 14.23 1.36
C ILE A 108 -6.72 12.81 0.91
N PHE A 109 -7.60 11.81 1.04
CA PHE A 109 -7.07 10.45 1.15
C PHE A 109 -7.89 9.38 0.44
N CYS A 110 -9.14 9.10 0.82
CA CYS A 110 -9.82 7.92 0.27
C CYS A 110 -10.30 8.08 -1.18
N ASN A 111 -10.51 9.31 -1.69
CA ASN A 111 -11.05 9.52 -3.03
C ASN A 111 -9.99 9.93 -4.07
N VAL A 112 -8.82 10.43 -3.66
CA VAL A 112 -7.76 10.83 -4.59
C VAL A 112 -6.66 9.76 -4.64
N ASN A 113 -6.15 9.34 -3.48
CA ASN A 113 -5.21 8.23 -3.38
C ASN A 113 -5.55 7.33 -2.18
N PRO A 114 -6.47 6.36 -2.37
CA PRO A 114 -6.96 5.47 -1.30
C PRO A 114 -5.84 4.76 -0.53
N GLY A 115 -4.71 4.48 -1.17
CA GLY A 115 -3.57 3.86 -0.51
C GLY A 115 -2.93 4.79 0.52
N VAL A 116 -2.62 6.02 0.13
CA VAL A 116 -2.10 7.08 1.04
C VAL A 116 -3.08 7.30 2.20
N GLY A 117 -4.38 7.26 1.92
CA GLY A 117 -5.41 7.38 2.93
C GLY A 117 -5.44 6.27 3.97
N LEU A 118 -5.33 5.04 3.51
CA LEU A 118 -5.24 3.89 4.39
C LEU A 118 -3.97 3.97 5.26
N ALA A 119 -2.84 4.35 4.66
CA ALA A 119 -1.59 4.57 5.38
C ALA A 119 -1.72 5.62 6.48
N PHE A 120 -2.40 6.73 6.20
CA PHE A 120 -2.68 7.75 7.20
C PHE A 120 -3.53 7.22 8.36
N LEU A 121 -4.61 6.50 8.06
CA LEU A 121 -5.50 5.94 9.08
C LEU A 121 -4.78 4.92 9.98
N VAL A 122 -3.88 4.12 9.41
CA VAL A 122 -3.05 3.18 10.17
C VAL A 122 -1.98 3.90 10.99
N ALA A 123 -1.27 4.86 10.39
CA ALA A 123 -0.22 5.63 11.05
C ALA A 123 -0.73 6.45 12.25
N THR A 124 -1.97 6.94 12.18
CA THR A 124 -2.63 7.66 13.29
C THR A 124 -3.30 6.73 14.31
N GLY A 125 -3.31 5.41 14.07
CA GLY A 125 -3.98 4.43 14.93
C GLY A 125 -5.50 4.54 14.90
N CYS A 126 -6.06 5.15 13.85
CA CYS A 126 -7.49 5.18 13.60
C CYS A 126 -7.98 3.80 13.18
N VAL A 127 -7.23 3.08 12.36
CA VAL A 127 -7.52 1.69 11.99
C VAL A 127 -6.29 0.86 12.32
N ARG A 128 -6.47 -0.39 12.79
CA ARG A 128 -5.32 -1.25 13.01
C ARG A 128 -4.85 -1.85 11.70
N ASP A 129 -3.56 -2.15 11.63
CA ASP A 129 -2.98 -2.92 10.53
C ASP A 129 -3.37 -4.40 10.61
N TYR A 130 -4.65 -4.68 10.34
CA TYR A 130 -5.17 -6.02 10.15
C TYR A 130 -6.10 -6.02 8.94
N PRO A 131 -5.92 -6.93 7.96
CA PRO A 131 -6.74 -6.95 6.75
C PRO A 131 -8.23 -6.97 7.01
N VAL A 132 -8.67 -7.75 8.00
CA VAL A 132 -10.08 -7.82 8.39
C VAL A 132 -10.59 -6.47 8.89
N GLU A 133 -9.82 -5.76 9.74
CA GLU A 133 -10.23 -4.44 10.24
C GLU A 133 -10.22 -3.37 9.13
N LEU A 134 -9.27 -3.44 8.21
CA LEU A 134 -9.18 -2.53 7.06
C LEU A 134 -10.31 -2.80 6.05
N ALA A 135 -10.63 -4.06 5.78
CA ALA A 135 -11.75 -4.44 4.92
C ALA A 135 -13.10 -4.08 5.56
N GLN A 136 -13.25 -4.28 6.88
CA GLN A 136 -14.41 -3.81 7.64
C GLN A 136 -14.53 -2.28 7.59
N PHE A 137 -13.41 -1.56 7.63
CA PHE A 137 -13.41 -0.12 7.43
C PHE A 137 -14.01 0.24 6.06
N PHE A 138 -13.53 -0.37 4.97
CA PHE A 138 -14.12 -0.13 3.63
C PHE A 138 -15.58 -0.52 3.52
N PHE A 139 -16.00 -1.58 4.23
CA PHE A 139 -17.38 -2.04 4.18
C PHE A 139 -18.34 -1.15 4.99
N LYS A 140 -17.89 -0.67 6.15
CA LYS A 140 -18.69 0.12 7.10
C LYS A 140 -18.77 1.59 6.73
N TYR A 141 -17.69 2.13 6.16
CA TYR A 141 -17.58 3.54 5.83
C TYR A 141 -17.79 3.73 4.33
N ALA A 142 -18.54 4.77 3.96
CA ALA A 142 -18.94 5.05 2.58
C ALA A 142 -17.76 5.60 1.74
N VAL A 143 -16.74 4.76 1.54
CA VAL A 143 -15.63 5.03 0.61
C VAL A 143 -16.19 5.09 -0.80
N SER A 144 -15.69 6.02 -1.62
CA SER A 144 -16.10 6.10 -3.03
C SER A 144 -15.87 4.74 -3.70
N PRO A 145 -16.91 4.13 -4.32
CA PRO A 145 -16.76 2.88 -5.04
C PRO A 145 -15.68 2.93 -6.12
N GLU A 146 -15.49 4.09 -6.76
CA GLU A 146 -14.47 4.32 -7.79
C GLU A 146 -13.05 4.24 -7.23
N ALA A 147 -12.80 4.95 -6.13
CA ALA A 147 -11.48 4.95 -5.51
C ALA A 147 -11.19 3.59 -4.85
N LEU A 148 -12.19 2.96 -4.23
CA LEU A 148 -12.05 1.61 -3.70
C LEU A 148 -11.77 0.61 -4.83
N GLY A 149 -12.51 0.72 -5.94
CA GLY A 149 -12.25 0.02 -7.19
C GLY A 149 -10.79 0.13 -7.56
N HIS A 150 -10.30 1.35 -7.74
CA HIS A 150 -8.94 1.64 -8.19
C HIS A 150 -7.92 0.96 -7.28
N PHE A 151 -8.05 1.16 -5.97
CA PHE A 151 -7.13 0.58 -4.98
C PHE A 151 -7.15 -0.94 -4.96
N LEU A 152 -8.34 -1.55 -4.89
CA LEU A 152 -8.47 -3.00 -4.86
C LEU A 152 -8.03 -3.59 -6.19
N GLY A 153 -8.19 -2.87 -7.29
CA GLY A 153 -7.72 -3.23 -8.62
C GLY A 153 -6.20 -3.18 -8.78
N GLU A 154 -5.44 -2.58 -7.86
CA GLU A 154 -3.97 -2.50 -7.96
C GLU A 154 -3.26 -3.84 -7.78
N ASN A 155 -2.01 -3.91 -8.25
CA ASN A 155 -1.15 -5.09 -8.09
C ASN A 155 -0.27 -5.04 -6.81
N TYR A 156 -0.60 -4.16 -5.86
CA TYR A 156 0.08 -4.13 -4.58
C TYR A 156 -0.27 -5.36 -3.74
N SER A 157 0.69 -5.87 -2.96
CA SER A 157 0.45 -7.04 -2.09
C SER A 157 -0.64 -6.80 -1.06
N LEU A 158 -0.73 -5.57 -0.54
CA LEU A 158 -1.78 -5.18 0.40
C LEU A 158 -3.15 -5.11 -0.30
N SER A 159 -3.23 -4.48 -1.49
CA SER A 159 -4.46 -4.45 -2.30
C SER A 159 -4.98 -5.84 -2.61
N GLN A 160 -4.11 -6.79 -2.98
CA GLN A 160 -4.50 -8.18 -3.24
C GLN A 160 -5.16 -8.83 -2.02
N ILE A 161 -4.61 -8.60 -0.84
CA ILE A 161 -5.09 -9.23 0.40
C ILE A 161 -6.37 -8.55 0.88
N LEU A 162 -6.42 -7.22 0.83
CA LEU A 162 -7.63 -6.47 1.16
C LEU A 162 -8.76 -6.77 0.19
N ARG A 163 -8.49 -7.02 -1.09
CA ARG A 163 -9.49 -7.45 -2.07
C ARG A 163 -10.11 -8.77 -1.67
N LEU A 164 -9.31 -9.77 -1.31
CA LEU A 164 -9.83 -11.07 -0.85
C LEU A 164 -10.66 -10.94 0.43
N GLU A 165 -10.17 -10.18 1.42
CA GLU A 165 -10.89 -9.99 2.68
C GLU A 165 -12.16 -9.16 2.52
N PHE A 166 -12.13 -8.12 1.67
CA PHE A 166 -13.31 -7.31 1.36
C PHE A 166 -14.40 -8.13 0.69
N LEU A 167 -14.05 -8.92 -0.34
CA LEU A 167 -15.01 -9.80 -1.01
C LEU A 167 -15.51 -10.91 -0.09
N ASN A 168 -14.65 -11.40 0.82
CA ASN A 168 -15.08 -12.35 1.83
C ASN A 168 -16.14 -11.76 2.77
N LEU A 169 -15.90 -10.54 3.28
CA LEU A 169 -16.88 -9.83 4.10
C LEU A 169 -18.18 -9.55 3.32
N LEU A 170 -18.08 -9.12 2.07
CA LEU A 170 -19.24 -8.87 1.21
C LEU A 170 -20.14 -10.10 1.13
N LEU A 171 -19.56 -11.24 0.78
CA LEU A 171 -20.29 -12.50 0.67
C LEU A 171 -20.71 -13.08 2.03
N ASP A 172 -20.16 -12.61 3.16
CA ASP A 172 -20.56 -13.07 4.50
C ASP A 172 -21.86 -12.38 4.95
N HIS A 173 -22.12 -11.18 4.43
CA HIS A 173 -23.33 -10.43 4.76
C HIS A 173 -24.55 -10.96 3.99
N GLU A 174 -24.34 -11.63 2.86
CA GLU A 174 -25.38 -12.03 1.91
C GLU A 174 -25.09 -13.47 1.39
N PRO A 175 -25.25 -14.51 2.23
CA PRO A 175 -24.78 -15.88 1.94
C PRO A 175 -25.62 -16.63 0.89
N SER A 176 -26.79 -16.11 0.51
CA SER A 176 -27.73 -16.78 -0.41
C SER A 176 -27.77 -16.13 -1.80
N MET A 177 -26.76 -15.34 -2.16
CA MET A 177 -26.75 -14.66 -3.45
C MET A 177 -26.46 -15.60 -4.61
N THR A 178 -27.26 -15.46 -5.65
CA THR A 178 -27.00 -16.04 -6.98
C THR A 178 -25.79 -15.37 -7.63
N LEU A 179 -25.21 -16.01 -8.65
CA LEU A 179 -24.06 -15.46 -9.37
C LEU A 179 -24.29 -14.02 -9.91
N PRO A 180 -25.43 -13.70 -10.54
CA PRO A 180 -25.73 -12.32 -10.97
C PRO A 180 -25.84 -11.34 -9.80
N GLU A 181 -26.45 -11.74 -8.68
CA GLU A 181 -26.53 -10.91 -7.47
C GLU A 181 -25.16 -10.67 -6.85
N VAL A 182 -24.27 -11.68 -6.87
CA VAL A 182 -22.88 -11.54 -6.41
C VAL A 182 -22.12 -10.53 -7.28
N ILE A 183 -22.26 -10.60 -8.61
CA ILE A 183 -21.68 -9.62 -9.54
C ILE A 183 -22.23 -8.22 -9.20
N LEU A 184 -23.55 -8.09 -9.07
CA LEU A 184 -24.20 -6.84 -8.74
C LEU A 184 -23.75 -6.25 -7.40
N SER A 185 -23.79 -7.04 -6.33
CA SER A 185 -23.38 -6.64 -4.98
C SER A 185 -21.89 -6.25 -4.95
N THR A 186 -21.05 -6.92 -5.75
CA THR A 186 -19.63 -6.57 -5.90
C THR A 186 -19.45 -5.23 -6.60
N PHE A 187 -20.01 -5.06 -7.79
CA PHE A 187 -19.78 -3.87 -8.62
C PHE A 187 -20.60 -2.64 -8.20
N THR A 188 -21.61 -2.82 -7.34
CA THR A 188 -22.27 -1.71 -6.64
C THR A 188 -21.39 -1.09 -5.56
N ARG A 189 -20.47 -1.87 -4.97
CA ARG A 189 -19.55 -1.41 -3.92
C ARG A 189 -18.15 -1.08 -4.41
N VAL A 190 -17.74 -1.69 -5.52
CA VAL A 190 -16.42 -1.55 -6.13
C VAL A 190 -16.66 -1.17 -7.58
N ALA A 191 -16.54 0.12 -7.92
CA ALA A 191 -16.85 0.55 -9.28
C ALA A 191 -15.88 -0.09 -10.28
N VAL A 192 -16.38 -0.28 -11.50
CA VAL A 192 -15.64 -0.94 -12.57
C VAL A 192 -14.53 -0.03 -13.04
N LEU A 193 -13.32 -0.56 -13.12
CA LEU A 193 -12.17 0.21 -13.55
C LEU A 193 -12.03 0.21 -15.07
N PRO A 194 -11.54 1.32 -15.66
CA PRO A 194 -11.27 1.38 -17.09
C PRO A 194 -10.19 0.38 -17.53
N ALA A 195 -9.34 -0.09 -16.60
CA ALA A 195 -8.31 -1.08 -16.88
C ALA A 195 -8.83 -2.52 -16.72
N PHE A 196 -8.90 -3.28 -17.82
CA PHE A 196 -9.31 -4.69 -17.82
C PHE A 196 -8.48 -5.57 -16.89
N GLN A 197 -7.19 -5.28 -16.73
CA GLN A 197 -6.34 -6.04 -15.79
C GLN A 197 -6.79 -5.89 -14.34
N ALA A 198 -7.33 -4.72 -13.98
CA ALA A 198 -7.79 -4.47 -12.62
C ALA A 198 -9.15 -5.12 -12.37
N LEU A 199 -10.03 -5.12 -13.39
CA LEU A 199 -11.27 -5.87 -13.41
C LEU A 199 -11.02 -7.39 -13.28
N ASP A 200 -10.12 -7.94 -14.10
CA ASP A 200 -9.70 -9.35 -14.06
C ASP A 200 -9.21 -9.75 -12.66
N ARG A 201 -8.36 -8.91 -12.06
CA ARG A 201 -7.86 -9.09 -10.69
C ARG A 201 -8.97 -9.14 -9.63
N ILE A 202 -10.05 -8.36 -9.80
CA ILE A 202 -11.24 -8.36 -8.92
C ILE A 202 -12.06 -9.62 -9.14
N ILE A 203 -12.35 -9.97 -10.40
CA ILE A 203 -13.11 -11.15 -10.78
C ILE A 203 -12.44 -12.43 -10.28
N HIS A 204 -11.13 -12.55 -10.47
CA HIS A 204 -10.37 -13.70 -10.01
C HIS A 204 -10.46 -13.83 -8.49
N ALA A 205 -10.33 -12.73 -7.74
CA ALA A 205 -10.52 -12.77 -6.28
C ALA A 205 -11.96 -13.15 -5.89
N LEU A 206 -12.96 -12.66 -6.62
CA LEU A 206 -14.36 -12.98 -6.42
C LEU A 206 -14.63 -14.46 -6.63
N ALA A 207 -14.13 -15.03 -7.72
CA ALA A 207 -14.24 -16.46 -8.04
C ALA A 207 -13.63 -17.32 -6.93
N HIS A 208 -12.41 -16.98 -6.47
CA HIS A 208 -11.73 -17.71 -5.40
C HIS A 208 -12.52 -17.70 -4.09
N VAL A 209 -13.03 -16.53 -3.69
CA VAL A 209 -13.79 -16.40 -2.43
C VAL A 209 -15.13 -17.12 -2.54
N TRP A 210 -15.87 -16.92 -3.64
CA TRP A 210 -17.18 -17.54 -3.84
C TRP A 210 -17.08 -19.05 -3.95
N TRP A 211 -16.14 -19.59 -4.75
CA TRP A 211 -15.88 -21.02 -4.85
C TRP A 211 -15.61 -21.68 -3.50
N ARG A 212 -14.78 -21.04 -2.67
CA ARG A 212 -14.48 -21.54 -1.32
C ARG A 212 -15.74 -21.59 -0.46
N LYS A 213 -16.58 -20.56 -0.50
CA LYS A 213 -17.81 -20.49 0.30
C LYS A 213 -18.85 -21.50 -0.15
N GLU A 214 -19.10 -21.61 -1.45
CA GLU A 214 -20.02 -22.60 -2.01
C GLU A 214 -19.65 -24.03 -1.62
N ARG A 215 -18.34 -24.37 -1.63
CA ARG A 215 -17.88 -25.68 -1.15
C ARG A 215 -18.14 -25.91 0.34
N MET A 216 -18.00 -24.88 1.17
CA MET A 216 -18.33 -24.95 2.60
C MET A 216 -19.83 -25.11 2.82
N HIS A 217 -20.67 -24.37 2.08
CA HIS A 217 -22.13 -24.48 2.14
C HIS A 217 -22.62 -25.84 1.66
N THR A 218 -22.09 -26.34 0.55
CA THR A 218 -22.46 -27.66 0.00
C THR A 218 -22.09 -28.79 0.97
N ALA A 219 -20.92 -28.70 1.62
CA ALA A 219 -20.52 -29.67 2.63
C ALA A 219 -21.49 -29.68 3.81
N LYS A 220 -21.89 -28.49 4.31
CA LYS A 220 -22.85 -28.36 5.41
C LYS A 220 -24.26 -28.84 5.03
N ASN A 221 -24.76 -28.46 3.86
CA ASN A 221 -26.10 -28.86 3.41
C ASN A 221 -26.22 -30.38 3.19
N ARG A 222 -25.12 -31.05 2.79
CA ARG A 222 -25.08 -32.51 2.68
C ARG A 222 -25.27 -33.21 4.03
N GLU A 223 -24.81 -32.59 5.12
CA GLU A 223 -25.02 -33.09 6.47
C GLU A 223 -26.47 -32.83 6.95
N GLU A 224 -27.07 -31.71 6.52
CA GLU A 224 -28.40 -31.29 6.95
C GLU A 224 -29.56 -31.82 6.06
N GLY A 225 -29.26 -32.42 4.90
CA GLY A 225 -30.27 -33.00 3.99
C GLY A 225 -31.20 -31.97 3.32
N SER A 226 -30.85 -30.69 3.36
CA SER A 226 -31.65 -29.59 2.78
C SER A 226 -31.28 -29.35 1.31
N ALA A 227 -32.28 -29.40 0.42
CA ALA A 227 -32.11 -29.00 -0.97
C ALA A 227 -32.31 -27.48 -1.10
N MET A 228 -31.29 -26.76 -1.58
CA MET A 228 -31.40 -25.34 -1.94
C MET A 228 -31.77 -25.21 -3.43
N ASP A 229 -32.75 -24.36 -3.75
CA ASP A 229 -33.28 -24.13 -5.10
C ASP A 229 -32.55 -22.98 -5.87
N GLY A 230 -31.30 -22.73 -5.50
CA GLY A 230 -30.47 -21.65 -6.06
C GLY A 230 -29.57 -22.11 -7.21
N LEU A 231 -29.13 -21.15 -8.03
CA LEU A 231 -28.09 -21.31 -9.04
C LEU A 231 -26.72 -21.48 -8.34
N THR A 232 -26.56 -22.61 -7.66
CA THR A 232 -25.36 -22.97 -6.89
C THR A 232 -24.23 -23.39 -7.81
N LEU A 233 -23.01 -23.48 -7.28
CA LEU A 233 -21.86 -23.98 -8.03
C LEU A 233 -22.12 -25.38 -8.63
N GLY A 234 -22.92 -26.20 -7.94
CA GLY A 234 -23.34 -27.51 -8.44
C GLY A 234 -24.22 -27.44 -9.70
N ALA A 235 -25.04 -26.39 -9.85
CA ALA A 235 -25.85 -26.17 -11.04
C ALA A 235 -25.04 -25.67 -12.24
N LEU A 236 -23.91 -24.99 -11.99
CA LEU A 236 -22.98 -24.54 -13.01
C LEU A 236 -22.16 -25.69 -13.60
N GLN A 237 -22.00 -26.80 -12.85
CA GLN A 237 -21.18 -27.97 -13.22
C GLN A 237 -19.72 -27.63 -13.55
N LEU A 238 -19.22 -26.48 -13.06
CA LEU A 238 -17.83 -26.09 -13.23
C LEU A 238 -16.92 -26.99 -12.38
N THR A 239 -15.83 -27.44 -13.00
CA THR A 239 -14.80 -28.30 -12.41
C THR A 239 -13.61 -27.49 -11.89
N SER A 240 -13.39 -26.29 -12.43
CA SER A 240 -12.26 -25.43 -12.11
C SER A 240 -12.65 -24.03 -11.62
N ILE A 241 -11.76 -23.41 -10.82
CA ILE A 241 -11.88 -22.00 -10.43
C ILE A 241 -11.66 -21.10 -11.66
N ASP A 242 -10.81 -21.53 -12.59
CA ASP A 242 -10.52 -20.76 -13.80
C ASP A 242 -11.74 -20.68 -14.72
N GLY A 243 -12.50 -21.77 -14.88
CA GLY A 243 -13.79 -21.77 -15.57
C GLY A 243 -14.79 -20.82 -14.90
N LEU A 244 -14.83 -20.77 -13.56
CA LEU A 244 -15.65 -19.79 -12.83
C LEU A 244 -15.19 -18.34 -13.07
N CYS A 245 -13.88 -18.08 -13.05
CA CYS A 245 -13.33 -16.76 -13.35
C CYS A 245 -13.75 -16.30 -14.75
N GLN A 246 -13.61 -17.16 -15.76
CA GLN A 246 -13.99 -16.86 -17.13
C GLN A 246 -15.50 -16.61 -17.26
N LEU A 247 -16.34 -17.40 -16.59
CA LEU A 247 -17.79 -17.21 -16.60
C LEU A 247 -18.18 -15.87 -15.97
N LEU A 248 -17.62 -15.55 -14.80
CA LEU A 248 -17.82 -14.25 -14.13
C LEU A 248 -17.42 -13.09 -15.03
N PHE A 249 -16.27 -13.20 -15.71
CA PHE A 249 -15.80 -12.20 -16.66
C PHE A 249 -16.77 -12.04 -17.83
N ASN A 250 -17.19 -13.14 -18.44
CA ASN A 250 -18.15 -13.13 -19.53
C ASN A 250 -19.49 -12.52 -19.10
N CYS A 251 -19.99 -12.80 -17.90
CA CYS A 251 -21.21 -12.17 -17.36
C CYS A 251 -21.07 -10.65 -17.24
N VAL A 252 -19.91 -10.16 -16.77
CA VAL A 252 -19.65 -8.71 -16.70
C VAL A 252 -19.59 -8.09 -18.10
N MET A 253 -18.94 -8.77 -19.05
CA MET A 253 -18.87 -8.32 -20.44
C MET A 253 -20.25 -8.31 -21.11
N LEU A 254 -21.10 -9.31 -20.84
CA LEU A 254 -22.47 -9.37 -21.33
C LEU A 254 -23.30 -8.19 -20.80
N ALA A 255 -23.25 -7.95 -19.49
CA ALA A 255 -23.95 -6.82 -18.87
C ALA A 255 -23.53 -5.48 -19.48
N TRP A 256 -22.24 -5.32 -19.76
CA TRP A 256 -21.71 -4.13 -20.41
C TRP A 256 -22.14 -4.02 -21.88
N ALA A 257 -22.12 -5.12 -22.63
CA ALA A 257 -22.59 -5.14 -24.02
C ALA A 257 -24.08 -4.77 -24.13
N MET A 258 -24.92 -5.36 -23.27
CA MET A 258 -26.36 -5.04 -23.18
C MET A 258 -26.59 -3.55 -22.91
N GLN A 259 -25.82 -2.97 -21.98
CA GLN A 259 -25.93 -1.53 -21.68
C GLN A 259 -25.62 -0.67 -22.90
N ARG A 260 -24.55 -0.99 -23.66
CA ARG A 260 -24.19 -0.22 -24.86
C ARG A 260 -25.26 -0.31 -25.95
N ALA A 261 -25.97 -1.44 -26.03
CA ALA A 261 -27.09 -1.59 -26.95
C ALA A 261 -28.30 -0.73 -26.53
N THR A 262 -28.52 -0.53 -25.22
CA THR A 262 -29.63 0.30 -24.71
C THR A 262 -29.38 1.80 -24.77
N ASP A 263 -28.12 2.25 -24.78
CA ASP A 263 -27.75 3.67 -24.88
C ASP A 263 -27.98 4.18 -26.32
N SER A 264 -29.25 4.33 -26.71
CA SER A 264 -29.68 4.77 -28.05
C SER A 264 -29.36 6.24 -28.37
N SER A 265 -28.59 6.92 -27.51
CA SER A 265 -28.19 8.32 -27.63
C SER A 265 -26.83 8.52 -28.30
N CYS A 266 -26.11 7.43 -28.62
CA CYS A 266 -24.87 7.50 -29.39
C CYS A 266 -25.14 8.04 -30.80
N SER A 267 -24.34 9.03 -31.22
CA SER A 267 -24.41 9.67 -32.54
C SER A 267 -24.29 8.64 -33.66
N GLU A 268 -24.89 8.92 -34.83
CA GLU A 268 -24.84 8.05 -36.03
C GLU A 268 -23.41 7.64 -36.47
N ASP A 269 -22.38 8.34 -36.00
CA ASP A 269 -20.98 8.03 -36.27
C ASP A 269 -20.35 6.97 -35.33
N ASP A 270 -21.03 6.56 -34.25
CA ASP A 270 -20.51 5.52 -33.35
C ASP A 270 -20.73 4.13 -33.94
N VAL A 271 -19.65 3.34 -34.01
CA VAL A 271 -19.65 1.94 -34.47
C VAL A 271 -20.73 1.16 -33.71
N HIS A 272 -21.78 0.73 -34.42
CA HIS A 272 -22.82 -0.12 -33.86
C HIS A 272 -22.20 -1.36 -33.23
N VAL A 273 -22.23 -1.42 -31.90
CA VAL A 273 -21.88 -2.63 -31.17
C VAL A 273 -23.00 -3.63 -31.41
N PRO A 274 -22.73 -4.81 -32.00
CA PRO A 274 -23.76 -5.80 -32.25
C PRO A 274 -24.37 -6.27 -30.93
N GLU A 275 -25.70 -6.38 -30.91
CA GLU A 275 -26.43 -6.95 -29.78
C GLU A 275 -25.99 -8.42 -29.59
N VAL A 276 -25.64 -8.78 -28.36
CA VAL A 276 -25.24 -10.15 -28.02
C VAL A 276 -26.49 -10.92 -27.63
N ASP A 277 -27.07 -11.65 -28.58
CA ASP A 277 -28.22 -12.51 -28.30
C ASP A 277 -27.83 -13.76 -27.46
N VAL A 278 -28.84 -14.50 -27.01
CA VAL A 278 -28.65 -15.72 -26.20
C VAL A 278 -27.75 -16.73 -26.92
N ASN A 279 -27.83 -16.84 -28.25
CA ASN A 279 -27.05 -17.80 -29.03
C ASN A 279 -25.58 -17.41 -29.10
N ALA A 280 -25.28 -16.14 -29.33
CA ALA A 280 -23.94 -15.58 -29.31
C ALA A 280 -23.32 -15.72 -27.91
N TRP A 281 -24.10 -15.47 -26.86
CA TRP A 281 -23.69 -15.74 -25.48
C TRP A 281 -23.33 -17.21 -25.26
N MET A 282 -24.17 -18.14 -25.72
CA MET A 282 -23.90 -19.57 -25.55
C MET A 282 -22.66 -20.02 -26.34
N ALA A 283 -22.46 -19.48 -27.54
CA ALA A 283 -21.28 -19.73 -28.35
C ALA A 283 -20.00 -19.20 -27.67
N LEU A 284 -20.06 -18.03 -27.03
CA LEU A 284 -18.94 -17.42 -26.30
C LEU A 284 -18.47 -18.28 -25.12
N ASN A 285 -19.39 -19.01 -24.48
CA ASN A 285 -19.09 -19.85 -23.32
C ASN A 285 -18.85 -21.33 -23.68
N ALA A 286 -18.80 -21.67 -24.97
CA ALA A 286 -18.51 -23.03 -25.41
C ALA A 286 -17.04 -23.40 -25.12
N GLY A 287 -16.83 -24.50 -24.38
CA GLY A 287 -15.50 -25.05 -24.08
C GLY A 287 -14.72 -24.35 -22.96
N MET A 288 -15.39 -23.57 -22.11
CA MET A 288 -14.77 -22.73 -21.08
C MET A 288 -14.06 -23.51 -19.95
N ASP A 289 -14.56 -24.68 -19.58
CA ASP A 289 -14.07 -25.43 -18.41
C ASP A 289 -13.34 -26.69 -18.86
N ASP A 290 -12.08 -26.55 -19.27
CA ASP A 290 -11.27 -27.64 -19.84
C ASP A 290 -11.92 -28.36 -21.05
N GLY A 291 -12.75 -27.63 -21.80
CA GLY A 291 -13.50 -28.13 -22.94
C GLY A 291 -14.93 -28.58 -22.62
N ASP A 292 -15.30 -28.67 -21.34
CA ASP A 292 -16.68 -28.95 -20.94
C ASP A 292 -17.57 -27.71 -21.13
N ALA A 293 -18.80 -27.95 -21.58
CA ALA A 293 -19.80 -26.91 -21.78
C ALA A 293 -20.69 -26.79 -20.55
N ILE A 294 -20.91 -25.55 -20.09
CA ILE A 294 -21.91 -25.26 -19.05
C ILE A 294 -23.29 -25.71 -19.59
N PRO A 295 -24.14 -26.37 -18.78
CA PRO A 295 -25.46 -26.83 -19.24
C PRO A 295 -26.29 -25.71 -19.87
N LEU A 296 -26.94 -26.02 -21.00
CA LEU A 296 -27.69 -25.06 -21.80
C LEU A 296 -28.73 -24.28 -20.99
N ALA A 297 -29.53 -24.99 -20.19
CA ALA A 297 -30.56 -24.39 -19.35
C ALA A 297 -29.96 -23.42 -18.31
N THR A 298 -28.78 -23.74 -17.79
CA THR A 298 -28.05 -22.89 -16.85
C THR A 298 -27.55 -21.62 -17.54
N GLN A 299 -26.98 -21.72 -18.75
CA GLN A 299 -26.53 -20.56 -19.52
C GLN A 299 -27.68 -19.62 -19.91
N GLN A 300 -28.82 -20.18 -20.33
CA GLN A 300 -30.04 -19.42 -20.66
C GLN A 300 -30.58 -18.67 -19.44
N ARG A 301 -30.68 -19.37 -18.30
CA ARG A 301 -31.10 -18.74 -17.03
C ARG A 301 -30.15 -17.60 -16.65
N LEU A 302 -28.85 -17.84 -16.73
CA LEU A 302 -27.84 -16.83 -16.38
C LEU A 302 -27.91 -15.61 -17.30
N TYR A 303 -28.12 -15.81 -18.61
CA TYR A 303 -28.35 -14.71 -19.55
C TYR A 303 -29.54 -13.85 -19.12
N HIS A 304 -30.70 -14.46 -18.85
CA HIS A 304 -31.90 -13.74 -18.44
C HIS A 304 -31.75 -13.07 -17.07
N ASP A 305 -31.05 -13.70 -16.15
CA ASP A 305 -30.79 -13.10 -14.84
C ASP A 305 -29.88 -11.87 -15.00
N ILE A 306 -28.84 -11.92 -15.84
CA ILE A 306 -27.99 -10.77 -16.18
C ILE A 306 -28.79 -9.67 -16.88
N GLU A 307 -29.62 -10.04 -17.86
CA GLU A 307 -30.57 -9.14 -18.53
C GLU A 307 -31.51 -8.47 -17.51
N SER A 308 -31.93 -9.18 -16.46
CA SER A 308 -32.80 -8.58 -15.43
C SER A 308 -32.08 -7.55 -14.57
N ILE A 309 -30.75 -7.65 -14.40
CA ILE A 309 -29.98 -6.76 -13.52
C ILE A 309 -29.13 -5.71 -14.24
N HIS A 310 -28.96 -5.79 -15.57
CA HIS A 310 -28.03 -4.90 -16.30
C HIS A 310 -28.37 -3.41 -16.11
N HIS A 311 -29.65 -3.04 -16.04
CA HIS A 311 -30.08 -1.66 -15.78
C HIS A 311 -29.65 -1.15 -14.38
N ARG A 312 -29.53 -2.05 -13.39
CA ARG A 312 -29.01 -1.71 -12.06
C ARG A 312 -27.49 -1.61 -12.06
N LEU A 313 -26.82 -2.29 -12.99
CA LEU A 313 -25.39 -2.13 -13.22
C LEU A 313 -25.08 -0.85 -14.01
N GLN A 314 -26.01 -0.39 -14.86
CA GLN A 314 -25.86 0.82 -15.69
C GLN A 314 -25.55 2.07 -14.86
N THR A 315 -26.19 2.25 -13.70
CA THR A 315 -25.90 3.36 -12.79
C THR A 315 -24.45 3.39 -12.30
N PHE A 316 -23.74 2.26 -12.36
CA PHE A 316 -22.35 2.14 -11.93
C PHE A 316 -21.37 2.22 -13.11
N PHE A 317 -21.66 1.51 -14.20
CA PHE A 317 -20.86 1.58 -15.42
C PHE A 317 -20.96 2.96 -16.11
N GLY A 318 -22.09 3.63 -16.03
CA GLY A 318 -22.32 4.94 -16.67
C GLY A 318 -21.35 6.03 -16.20
N ASN A 319 -20.94 6.01 -14.93
CA ASN A 319 -19.91 6.92 -14.43
C ASN A 319 -18.52 6.64 -15.03
N CYS A 320 -18.27 5.41 -15.47
CA CYS A 320 -16.99 4.98 -16.02
C CYS A 320 -16.82 5.32 -17.51
N GLN A 321 -17.93 5.48 -18.26
CA GLN A 321 -17.92 5.73 -19.71
C GLN A 321 -17.15 6.99 -20.11
N SER A 322 -17.08 8.01 -19.24
CA SER A 322 -16.31 9.24 -19.50
C SER A 322 -14.79 9.06 -19.53
N THR A 323 -14.27 7.91 -19.09
CA THR A 323 -12.83 7.65 -18.92
C THR A 323 -12.29 6.50 -19.76
N LEU A 324 -13.16 5.77 -20.45
CA LEU A 324 -12.74 4.66 -21.29
C LEU A 324 -12.12 5.19 -22.59
N PRO A 325 -10.99 4.61 -23.03
CA PRO A 325 -10.44 4.90 -24.34
C PRO A 325 -11.48 4.57 -25.42
N THR A 326 -11.84 5.55 -26.26
CA THR A 326 -12.75 5.34 -27.40
C THR A 326 -12.20 4.34 -28.42
N SER A 327 -10.89 4.07 -28.38
CA SER A 327 -10.25 2.94 -29.06
C SER A 327 -9.81 1.89 -28.04
N LEU A 328 -10.21 0.62 -28.23
CA LEU A 328 -9.55 -0.48 -27.52
C LEU A 328 -8.05 -0.35 -27.73
N ASP A 329 -7.29 -0.20 -26.64
CA ASP A 329 -5.84 -0.21 -26.76
C ASP A 329 -5.37 -1.59 -27.24
N ASN A 330 -4.20 -1.64 -27.88
CA ASN A 330 -3.64 -2.88 -28.43
C ASN A 330 -3.49 -3.98 -27.36
N HIS A 331 -3.42 -3.61 -26.07
CA HIS A 331 -3.35 -4.53 -24.95
C HIS A 331 -4.69 -5.19 -24.64
N THR A 332 -5.78 -4.44 -24.67
CA THR A 332 -7.15 -4.94 -24.52
C THR A 332 -7.53 -5.79 -25.72
N GLN A 333 -7.20 -5.35 -26.94
CA GLN A 333 -7.43 -6.14 -28.14
C GLN A 333 -6.66 -7.47 -28.06
N SER A 334 -5.37 -7.44 -27.69
CA SER A 334 -4.57 -8.65 -27.49
C SER A 334 -5.10 -9.58 -26.38
N TYR A 335 -5.82 -9.06 -25.38
CA TYR A 335 -6.46 -9.86 -24.34
C TYR A 335 -7.74 -10.53 -24.86
N ILE A 336 -8.61 -9.77 -25.53
CA ILE A 336 -9.80 -10.30 -26.20
C ILE A 336 -9.43 -11.34 -27.24
N ASP A 337 -8.40 -11.06 -28.05
CA ASP A 337 -7.85 -11.98 -29.04
C ASP A 337 -7.31 -13.25 -28.38
N ARG A 338 -6.67 -13.16 -27.20
CA ARG A 338 -6.19 -14.34 -26.46
C ARG A 338 -7.34 -15.19 -25.89
N CYS A 339 -8.38 -14.55 -25.37
CA CYS A 339 -9.57 -15.25 -24.89
C CYS A 339 -10.34 -15.92 -26.04
N THR A 340 -10.41 -15.29 -27.22
CA THR A 340 -11.08 -15.85 -28.41
C THR A 340 -10.24 -16.87 -29.18
N LEU A 341 -8.91 -16.76 -29.14
CA LEU A 341 -7.99 -17.72 -29.77
C LEU A 341 -7.99 -19.08 -29.07
N HIS A 342 -8.25 -19.15 -27.76
CA HIS A 342 -8.40 -20.43 -27.05
C HIS A 342 -9.70 -21.18 -27.43
N SER A 343 -10.76 -20.47 -27.83
CA SER A 343 -11.99 -21.09 -28.33
C SER A 343 -11.89 -21.56 -29.79
N SER A 344 -10.90 -21.09 -30.55
CA SER A 344 -10.81 -21.31 -32.01
C SER A 344 -9.74 -22.32 -32.43
N THR A 345 -8.99 -22.93 -31.51
CA THR A 345 -7.88 -23.85 -31.84
C THR A 345 -8.27 -25.33 -31.95
N MET A 346 -9.45 -25.61 -32.51
CA MET A 346 -9.82 -26.94 -33.00
C MET A 346 -10.18 -26.82 -34.49
N LEU A 347 -9.17 -26.67 -35.36
CA LEU A 347 -9.12 -27.17 -36.76
C LEU A 347 -7.85 -26.68 -37.49
N ALA A 348 -6.85 -27.58 -37.56
CA ALA A 348 -5.82 -27.75 -38.61
C ALA A 348 -4.61 -26.76 -38.76
N PRO A 349 -3.48 -27.22 -39.34
CA PRO A 349 -2.12 -26.85 -38.90
C PRO A 349 -1.20 -26.18 -39.95
N ASN A 350 0.01 -25.83 -39.49
CA ASN A 350 1.27 -25.50 -40.20
C ASN A 350 1.51 -24.03 -40.64
N ASN A 351 2.38 -23.30 -39.94
CA ASN A 351 3.76 -22.98 -40.39
C ASN A 351 4.53 -22.07 -39.42
N SER A 352 5.82 -22.41 -39.27
CA SER A 352 7.03 -21.79 -38.68
C SER A 352 7.05 -20.37 -38.05
N PRO A 353 8.00 -20.12 -37.09
CA PRO A 353 8.07 -18.90 -36.29
C PRO A 353 9.00 -17.82 -36.89
N LEU A 354 8.75 -16.55 -36.55
CA LEU A 354 9.74 -15.48 -36.65
C LEU A 354 9.95 -14.78 -35.30
N PRO A 355 11.18 -14.33 -34.99
CA PRO A 355 11.57 -13.81 -33.69
C PRO A 355 11.43 -12.28 -33.64
N PHE A 356 11.14 -11.73 -32.47
CA PHE A 356 11.41 -10.32 -32.19
C PHE A 356 12.07 -10.14 -30.82
N MET A 357 13.31 -9.63 -30.90
CA MET A 357 14.08 -8.98 -29.85
C MET A 357 13.47 -7.64 -29.49
N GLY A 358 13.63 -7.25 -28.22
CA GLY A 358 13.31 -5.91 -27.74
C GLY A 358 13.74 -5.72 -26.31
N ASP A 359 15.05 -5.63 -26.08
CA ASP A 359 15.65 -5.16 -24.84
C ASP A 359 15.19 -3.73 -24.53
N SER A 360 14.78 -3.46 -23.29
CA SER A 360 14.86 -2.11 -22.72
C SER A 360 15.19 -2.16 -21.23
N VAL A 361 16.49 -2.12 -20.99
CA VAL A 361 17.23 -1.34 -19.99
C VAL A 361 16.44 -0.87 -18.76
N ARG A 362 16.81 -1.50 -17.63
CA ARG A 362 16.69 -0.97 -16.28
C ARG A 362 17.41 0.37 -16.15
N SER A 363 16.76 1.37 -15.56
CA SER A 363 17.44 2.47 -14.88
C SER A 363 16.92 2.58 -13.44
N SER A 364 17.71 2.02 -12.53
CA SER A 364 17.65 2.25 -11.09
C SER A 364 18.05 3.69 -10.77
N LEU A 365 17.25 4.41 -9.98
CA LEU A 365 17.68 5.67 -9.37
C LEU A 365 18.12 5.40 -7.93
N GLN A 366 19.38 5.73 -7.64
CA GLN A 366 20.02 5.60 -6.33
C GLN A 366 19.45 6.61 -5.33
N VAL A 367 19.12 6.11 -4.13
CA VAL A 367 18.95 6.92 -2.91
C VAL A 367 20.35 7.11 -2.30
N ARG A 368 20.77 8.37 -2.13
CA ARG A 368 21.95 8.72 -1.33
C ARG A 368 21.49 9.52 -0.12
N MET A 369 21.46 8.88 1.05
CA MET A 369 21.35 9.56 2.34
C MET A 369 22.77 9.91 2.81
N GLU A 370 23.02 11.19 3.09
CA GLU A 370 24.26 11.62 3.71
C GLU A 370 24.09 11.60 5.23
N SER A 371 24.87 10.74 5.89
CA SER A 371 25.08 10.78 7.33
C SER A 371 26.07 11.89 7.67
N PHE A 372 25.68 12.87 8.48
CA PHE A 372 26.65 13.75 9.12
C PHE A 372 27.35 12.97 10.23
N GLY A 373 28.64 12.66 10.01
CA GLY A 373 29.51 12.08 11.02
C GLY A 373 29.69 13.03 12.20
N ALA A 374 29.49 12.51 13.40
CA ALA A 374 29.86 13.19 14.63
C ALA A 374 31.39 13.38 14.67
N ASN A 375 31.83 14.63 14.78
CA ASN A 375 33.22 14.93 15.09
C ASN A 375 33.51 14.51 16.54
N HIS A 376 34.10 13.33 16.71
CA HIS A 376 34.83 13.00 17.93
C HIS A 376 36.22 13.63 17.84
N THR A 377 36.45 14.64 18.67
CA THR A 377 37.78 15.14 19.01
C THR A 377 38.54 14.06 19.77
N HIS A 378 39.47 13.40 19.08
CA HIS A 378 40.51 12.60 19.71
C HIS A 378 41.44 13.54 20.48
N SER A 379 41.45 13.44 21.81
CA SER A 379 42.55 13.94 22.63
C SER A 379 43.49 12.77 22.90
N ASP A 380 44.71 12.88 22.37
CA ASP A 380 45.82 11.99 22.66
C ASP A 380 46.19 12.08 24.14
N ARG A 381 46.15 10.92 24.83
CA ARG A 381 46.88 10.68 26.07
C ARG A 381 47.67 9.40 25.91
N THR A 382 48.94 9.58 25.60
CA THR A 382 50.00 8.59 25.80
C THR A 382 50.07 8.21 27.28
N ARG A 383 50.14 6.90 27.53
CA ARG A 383 50.26 6.32 28.87
C ARG A 383 51.45 5.36 28.81
N ASP A 384 52.63 5.87 29.13
CA ASP A 384 53.78 5.05 29.50
C ASP A 384 53.78 4.87 31.02
N THR A 385 53.82 3.61 31.42
CA THR A 385 54.18 3.16 32.75
C THR A 385 55.70 3.13 32.85
N ASP A 386 56.28 3.75 33.89
CA ASP A 386 57.12 3.01 34.84
C ASP A 386 57.60 3.84 36.04
N THR A 387 57.45 3.18 37.20
CA THR A 387 58.23 3.16 38.45
C THR A 387 59.07 4.35 38.95
N ASN A 388 58.82 4.61 40.23
CA ASN A 388 59.78 4.73 41.35
C ASN A 388 60.19 6.11 41.92
N GLU A 389 60.03 6.15 43.26
CA GLU A 389 60.82 6.83 44.30
C GLU A 389 60.58 8.30 44.69
N ARG A 390 60.06 8.42 45.92
CA ARG A 390 60.45 9.29 47.05
C ARG A 390 61.11 10.65 46.77
N GLY A 391 60.53 11.70 47.37
CA GLY A 391 61.30 12.88 47.79
C GLY A 391 60.48 14.15 48.03
N THR A 392 60.14 14.39 49.30
CA THR A 392 60.06 15.68 50.02
C THR A 392 59.90 17.03 49.30
N ALA A 393 58.99 17.84 49.87
CA ALA A 393 59.09 19.29 50.16
C ALA A 393 58.02 20.22 49.52
N LEU A 394 57.27 20.86 50.42
CA LEU A 394 56.59 22.17 50.31
C LEU A 394 57.62 23.32 50.08
N PRO A 395 57.25 24.62 49.94
CA PRO A 395 55.96 25.27 49.67
C PRO A 395 56.06 26.43 48.63
N SER A 396 54.98 27.25 48.56
CA SER A 396 54.96 28.69 48.22
C SER A 396 54.75 29.03 46.74
N SER A 397 54.17 30.15 46.32
CA SER A 397 53.24 31.16 46.87
C SER A 397 52.96 32.16 45.73
N ARG A 398 51.88 32.95 45.87
CA ARG A 398 51.73 34.33 45.36
C ARG A 398 51.55 34.55 43.84
N SER A 399 50.41 35.11 43.44
CA SER A 399 50.15 36.56 43.16
C SER A 399 50.74 36.97 41.81
N SER A 400 50.05 37.64 40.88
CA SER A 400 49.45 38.99 40.96
C SER A 400 48.82 39.27 39.57
N SER A 401 47.58 39.74 39.45
CA SER A 401 47.14 41.15 39.35
C SER A 401 47.76 42.00 38.23
N GLY A 402 46.89 42.70 37.47
CA GLY A 402 47.24 43.84 36.59
C GLY A 402 46.60 43.68 35.21
N ARG A 403 45.39 44.14 34.88
CA ARG A 403 44.75 45.48 34.95
C ARG A 403 45.30 46.48 33.92
N HIS A 404 44.34 47.13 33.24
CA HIS A 404 44.41 48.40 32.50
C HIS A 404 44.91 48.39 31.04
N VAL A 405 44.44 49.23 30.11
CA VAL A 405 43.19 50.01 29.89
C VAL A 405 43.37 50.76 28.54
N SER A 406 42.25 51.19 27.94
CA SER A 406 42.09 52.24 26.92
C SER A 406 42.66 51.99 25.51
N ALA A 407 41.83 51.97 24.46
CA ALA A 407 41.03 53.06 23.88
C ALA A 407 41.89 54.11 23.15
N MET A 408 41.75 54.19 21.83
CA MET A 408 41.55 55.47 21.13
C MET A 408 41.07 55.30 19.68
N THR A 409 40.17 56.21 19.36
CA THR A 409 39.47 56.58 18.12
C THR A 409 40.33 57.18 17.00
N ALA A 410 39.92 56.98 15.74
CA ALA A 410 39.90 57.97 14.63
C ALA A 410 39.27 57.28 13.38
N VAL A 411 38.07 57.64 12.92
CA VAL A 411 37.71 58.71 11.96
C VAL A 411 38.39 58.63 10.59
N GLY A 412 37.60 58.24 9.58
CA GLY A 412 37.43 58.98 8.32
C GLY A 412 38.36 58.66 7.14
N ALA A 413 37.82 58.00 6.10
CA ALA A 413 37.85 58.48 4.70
C ALA A 413 37.25 57.43 3.74
N LYS A 414 36.49 57.89 2.74
CA LYS A 414 35.85 57.14 1.63
C LYS A 414 36.53 57.58 0.31
N PRO A 415 36.21 56.98 -0.85
CA PRO A 415 36.94 55.91 -1.54
C PRO A 415 37.63 56.42 -2.84
N PRO A 416 38.22 55.51 -3.65
CA PRO A 416 37.93 55.59 -5.08
C PRO A 416 37.59 54.25 -5.74
N ALA A 417 36.98 54.39 -6.90
CA ALA A 417 36.39 53.36 -7.74
C ALA A 417 37.42 52.52 -8.51
N GLY A 418 37.01 51.29 -8.82
CA GLY A 418 37.30 50.63 -10.09
C GLY A 418 38.41 49.57 -10.08
N ARG A 419 38.02 48.30 -10.15
CA ARG A 419 38.35 47.43 -11.30
C ARG A 419 37.71 46.05 -11.20
N ARG A 420 37.20 45.64 -12.35
CA ARG A 420 36.62 44.37 -12.75
C ARG A 420 37.75 43.40 -13.15
N VAL A 421 37.91 42.26 -12.48
CA VAL A 421 38.61 41.05 -13.00
C VAL A 421 38.04 39.78 -12.33
N GLU A 422 37.41 38.96 -13.18
CA GLU A 422 37.42 37.50 -13.30
C GLU A 422 37.09 36.54 -12.13
N ARG A 423 35.94 35.87 -12.32
CA ARG A 423 35.75 34.40 -12.35
C ARG A 423 36.78 33.53 -11.60
N GLY A 424 36.49 33.27 -10.32
CA GLY A 424 36.88 32.03 -9.64
C GLY A 424 35.66 31.12 -9.48
N LYS A 425 35.60 30.03 -10.26
CA LYS A 425 34.62 28.95 -10.08
C LYS A 425 34.90 28.24 -8.75
N SER A 426 34.14 28.55 -7.71
CA SER A 426 34.05 27.71 -6.51
C SER A 426 32.80 26.84 -6.62
N ALA A 427 33.00 25.54 -6.75
CA ALA A 427 31.96 24.53 -6.75
C ALA A 427 31.18 24.58 -5.43
N ARG A 428 30.02 25.25 -5.44
CA ARG A 428 28.98 25.08 -4.42
C ARG A 428 28.20 23.82 -4.76
N GLY A 429 28.58 22.70 -4.15
CA GLY A 429 27.68 21.57 -3.94
C GLY A 429 26.64 21.96 -2.90
N GLY A 430 25.70 22.84 -3.28
CA GLY A 430 24.51 23.12 -2.49
C GLY A 430 23.52 21.99 -2.74
N GLY A 431 23.44 21.03 -1.83
CA GLY A 431 22.30 20.11 -1.78
C GLY A 431 21.03 20.94 -1.69
N GLY A 432 20.22 20.88 -2.75
CA GLY A 432 18.97 21.64 -2.83
C GLY A 432 18.05 21.23 -1.68
N LEU A 433 17.75 22.17 -0.78
CA LEU A 433 16.63 22.02 0.13
C LEU A 433 15.37 21.79 -0.72
N ARG A 434 14.72 20.65 -0.53
CA ARG A 434 13.41 20.39 -1.13
C ARG A 434 12.38 21.26 -0.41
N GLU A 435 11.61 22.01 -1.19
CA GLU A 435 10.52 22.86 -0.70
C GLU A 435 9.29 21.98 -0.39
N LEU A 436 8.70 22.13 0.80
CA LEU A 436 7.51 21.37 1.25
C LEU A 436 6.31 22.29 1.41
N THR A 437 5.16 21.92 0.86
CA THR A 437 3.89 22.67 0.96
C THR A 437 2.94 21.99 1.96
N PHE A 438 2.02 22.71 2.63
CA PHE A 438 1.29 22.14 3.78
C PHE A 438 -0.11 22.72 4.08
N THR A 439 -0.96 21.92 4.75
CA THR A 439 -2.35 22.28 5.12
C THR A 439 -2.69 21.81 6.55
N LEU A 440 -3.42 22.63 7.32
CA LEU A 440 -3.82 22.32 8.70
C LEU A 440 -5.12 21.49 8.73
N VAL A 441 -5.19 20.52 9.64
CA VAL A 441 -6.44 19.89 10.05
C VAL A 441 -6.58 20.04 11.57
N GLN A 442 -7.78 20.42 12.02
CA GLN A 442 -8.13 20.39 13.45
C GLN A 442 -7.73 19.04 14.06
N GLY A 443 -6.91 19.06 15.11
CA GLY A 443 -6.48 17.84 15.82
C GLY A 443 -4.98 17.65 16.00
N GLY A 444 -4.15 18.69 15.78
CA GLY A 444 -2.74 18.63 16.12
C GLY A 444 -1.87 17.91 15.08
N LEU A 445 -2.27 17.91 13.80
CA LEU A 445 -1.49 17.34 12.70
C LEU A 445 -1.14 18.41 11.66
N LEU A 446 0.12 18.41 11.22
CA LEU A 446 0.63 19.21 10.12
C LEU A 446 0.86 18.32 8.91
N PHE A 447 0.08 18.49 7.84
CA PHE A 447 0.24 17.73 6.60
C PHE A 447 1.17 18.46 5.65
N MET A 448 2.08 17.74 5.02
CA MET A 448 3.08 18.26 4.10
C MET A 448 3.04 17.50 2.77
N SER A 449 3.48 18.13 1.70
CA SER A 449 3.72 17.54 0.39
C SER A 449 5.18 17.76 0.00
N THR A 450 5.85 16.70 -0.47
CA THR A 450 7.22 16.79 -1.04
C THR A 450 7.29 17.39 -2.44
N CYS A 451 6.14 17.54 -3.10
CA CYS A 451 6.03 18.09 -4.43
C CYS A 451 5.06 19.27 -4.44
N GLU A 452 5.50 20.43 -4.95
CA GLU A 452 4.66 21.64 -5.07
C GLU A 452 3.37 21.40 -5.87
N ARG A 453 3.40 20.43 -6.79
CA ARG A 453 2.25 20.07 -7.65
C ARG A 453 1.35 19.01 -7.06
N SER A 454 1.73 18.37 -5.94
CA SER A 454 0.87 17.36 -5.36
C SER A 454 -0.37 18.01 -4.76
N VAL A 455 -1.53 17.50 -5.17
CA VAL A 455 -2.82 17.88 -4.58
C VAL A 455 -3.04 17.15 -3.25
N VAL A 456 -2.29 16.06 -3.02
CA VAL A 456 -2.40 15.19 -1.85
C VAL A 456 -1.12 15.30 -1.01
N PRO A 457 -1.22 15.56 0.31
CA PRO A 457 -0.07 15.49 1.19
C PRO A 457 0.45 14.06 1.29
N ASP A 458 1.76 13.91 1.14
CA ASP A 458 2.50 12.65 1.22
C ASP A 458 3.28 12.52 2.53
N ALA A 459 3.15 13.48 3.45
CA ALA A 459 3.75 13.42 4.77
C ALA A 459 2.91 14.14 5.82
N PHE A 460 3.13 13.82 7.10
CA PHE A 460 2.58 14.60 8.21
C PHE A 460 3.46 14.56 9.46
N VAL A 461 3.19 15.49 10.39
CA VAL A 461 3.84 15.61 11.71
C VAL A 461 2.78 15.79 12.80
N HIS A 462 3.02 15.19 13.97
CA HIS A 462 2.18 15.36 15.15
C HIS A 462 2.61 16.59 15.98
N LEU A 463 1.85 17.68 15.87
CA LEU A 463 2.15 19.02 16.40
C LEU A 463 2.46 19.08 17.91
N PRO A 464 1.81 18.30 18.81
CA PRO A 464 2.16 18.32 20.23
C PRO A 464 3.61 17.94 20.53
N MET A 465 4.31 17.30 19.59
CA MET A 465 5.72 16.92 19.72
C MET A 465 6.68 17.96 19.10
N VAL A 466 6.16 19.09 18.62
CA VAL A 466 6.89 20.05 17.79
C VAL A 466 7.08 21.38 18.51
N GLU A 467 8.23 22.01 18.31
CA GLU A 467 8.50 23.40 18.65
C GLU A 467 8.95 24.19 17.42
N VAL A 468 8.54 25.46 17.35
CA VAL A 468 9.08 26.41 16.37
C VAL A 468 10.43 26.88 16.86
N VAL A 469 11.48 26.58 16.10
CA VAL A 469 12.87 26.89 16.45
C VAL A 469 13.29 28.24 15.87
N ASP A 470 12.87 28.55 14.65
CA ASP A 470 13.23 29.78 13.92
C ASP A 470 12.14 30.12 12.90
N TRP A 471 11.99 31.39 12.54
CA TRP A 471 11.13 31.81 11.44
C TRP A 471 11.64 33.07 10.74
N LYS A 472 11.37 33.15 9.44
CA LYS A 472 11.73 34.26 8.56
C LYS A 472 10.51 34.69 7.77
N GLU A 473 9.79 35.66 8.33
CA GLU A 473 8.55 36.20 7.76
C GLU A 473 8.72 36.66 6.31
N SER A 474 9.81 37.38 6.01
CA SER A 474 10.11 37.86 4.65
C SER A 474 10.29 36.76 3.61
N GLN A 475 10.57 35.53 4.04
CA GLN A 475 10.76 34.37 3.18
C GLN A 475 9.60 33.35 3.31
N ARG A 476 8.63 33.61 4.19
CA ARG A 476 7.58 32.64 4.58
C ARG A 476 8.15 31.30 5.03
N LEU A 477 9.34 31.33 5.64
CA LEU A 477 10.04 30.14 6.12
C LEU A 477 9.88 30.00 7.63
N PHE A 478 9.69 28.79 8.12
CA PHE A 478 9.82 28.48 9.53
C PHE A 478 10.48 27.11 9.71
N THR A 479 11.27 27.00 10.77
CA THR A 479 12.00 25.79 11.14
C THR A 479 11.34 25.15 12.34
N LEU A 480 10.93 23.91 12.18
CA LEU A 480 10.39 23.08 13.24
C LEU A 480 11.47 22.16 13.80
N GLY A 481 11.46 21.95 15.11
CA GLY A 481 12.26 20.95 15.82
C GLY A 481 11.38 20.09 16.71
N GLY A 482 11.92 18.98 17.22
CA GLY A 482 11.24 18.19 18.25
C GLY A 482 11.37 18.86 19.62
N ARG A 483 10.30 18.83 20.41
CA ARG A 483 10.29 19.39 21.77
C ARG A 483 11.33 18.72 22.67
N HIS A 484 11.85 19.49 23.62
CA HIS A 484 12.83 19.01 24.61
C HIS A 484 14.09 18.38 23.99
N GLY A 485 14.48 18.84 22.79
CA GLY A 485 15.64 18.32 22.08
C GLY A 485 15.45 16.92 21.49
N ALA A 486 14.22 16.40 21.46
CA ALA A 486 13.91 15.17 20.74
C ALA A 486 14.03 15.38 19.22
N ASN A 487 14.26 14.30 18.47
CA ASN A 487 14.15 14.36 17.02
C ASN A 487 12.68 14.53 16.61
N LEU A 488 12.47 15.33 15.58
CA LEU A 488 11.18 15.47 14.92
C LEU A 488 10.88 14.18 14.12
N GLN A 489 9.71 13.59 14.37
CA GLN A 489 9.23 12.44 13.62
C GLN A 489 8.32 12.89 12.47
N ILE A 490 8.83 12.76 11.24
CA ILE A 490 8.06 13.01 10.02
C ILE A 490 7.54 11.66 9.51
N VAL A 491 6.22 11.56 9.33
CA VAL A 491 5.58 10.36 8.81
C VAL A 491 5.30 10.53 7.33
N TYR A 492 5.97 9.77 6.48
CA TYR A 492 5.72 9.70 5.05
C TYR A 492 4.63 8.68 4.73
N LEU A 493 3.73 9.03 3.83
CA LEU A 493 2.62 8.23 3.34
C LEU A 493 2.93 7.79 1.91
N LEU A 494 2.88 6.48 1.66
CA LEU A 494 3.18 5.88 0.37
C LEU A 494 1.90 5.44 -0.33
N GLU A 495 1.91 5.50 -1.66
CA GLU A 495 0.74 5.17 -2.50
C GLU A 495 0.30 3.71 -2.39
N ASP A 496 1.21 2.81 -2.02
CA ASP A 496 0.90 1.39 -1.84
C ASP A 496 0.35 1.07 -0.44
N ALA A 497 -0.25 2.08 0.21
CA ALA A 497 -0.73 2.00 1.58
C ALA A 497 0.35 1.50 2.53
N ARG A 498 1.53 2.11 2.48
CA ARG A 498 2.56 1.98 3.51
C ARG A 498 2.90 3.35 4.07
N TRP A 499 3.56 3.39 5.22
CA TRP A 499 4.12 4.63 5.76
C TRP A 499 5.50 4.38 6.36
N GLN A 500 6.28 5.45 6.50
CA GLN A 500 7.62 5.41 7.08
C GLN A 500 7.81 6.59 8.03
N VAL A 501 8.55 6.38 9.12
CA VAL A 501 8.98 7.47 10.00
C VAL A 501 10.41 7.83 9.65
N VAL A 502 10.63 9.12 9.41
CA VAL A 502 11.97 9.69 9.31
C VAL A 502 12.16 10.61 10.49
N GLU A 503 13.20 10.35 11.27
CA GLU A 503 13.61 11.19 12.38
C GLU A 503 14.61 12.23 11.91
N VAL A 504 14.28 13.50 12.07
CA VAL A 504 15.16 14.62 11.71
C VAL A 504 15.30 15.57 12.89
N PRO A 505 16.46 16.19 13.11
CA PRO A 505 16.60 17.14 14.21
C PRO A 505 15.73 18.39 13.99
N ARG A 506 15.67 18.86 12.74
CA ARG A 506 14.92 20.05 12.32
C ARG A 506 14.43 19.91 10.88
N VAL A 507 13.30 20.53 10.56
CA VAL A 507 12.79 20.67 9.18
C VAL A 507 12.46 22.13 8.90
N CYS A 508 12.86 22.62 7.73
CA CYS A 508 12.53 23.97 7.26
C CYS A 508 11.38 23.87 6.27
N LEU A 509 10.29 24.60 6.53
CA LEU A 509 9.07 24.59 5.72
C LEU A 509 8.84 25.96 5.11
N LYS A 510 8.29 25.98 3.89
CA LYS A 510 7.94 27.21 3.17
C LYS A 510 6.45 27.25 2.91
N ALA A 511 5.78 28.30 3.36
CA ALA A 511 4.36 28.45 3.10
C ALA A 511 4.11 28.86 1.64
N GLN A 512 3.09 28.25 1.02
CA GLN A 512 2.68 28.58 -0.35
C GLN A 512 2.21 30.05 -0.48
N SER A 513 1.60 30.59 0.56
CA SER A 513 1.05 31.95 0.58
C SER A 513 1.27 32.64 1.93
N ASP A 514 1.28 33.98 1.94
CA ASP A 514 1.37 34.78 3.17
C ASP A 514 0.21 34.48 4.11
N TRP A 515 -0.98 34.27 3.56
CA TRP A 515 -2.16 33.86 4.33
C TRP A 515 -1.90 32.54 5.08
N SER A 516 -1.41 31.51 4.39
CA SER A 516 -1.09 30.23 5.02
C SER A 516 -0.02 30.39 6.09
N PHE A 517 1.03 31.18 5.82
CA PHE A 517 2.08 31.47 6.79
C PHE A 517 1.53 32.09 8.07
N ASN A 518 0.73 33.16 7.95
CA ASN A 518 0.19 33.89 9.08
C ASN A 518 -0.79 33.06 9.90
N THR A 519 -1.67 32.30 9.24
CA THR A 519 -2.58 31.37 9.93
C THR A 519 -1.82 30.33 10.74
N TRP A 520 -0.74 29.80 10.20
CA TRP A 520 0.08 28.80 10.89
C TRP A 520 0.88 29.36 12.05
N MET A 521 1.46 30.55 11.89
CA MET A 521 2.14 31.23 12.99
C MET A 521 1.19 31.47 14.17
N GLN A 522 -0.03 31.94 13.91
CA GLN A 522 -1.04 32.11 14.95
C GLN A 522 -1.38 30.78 15.64
N HIS A 523 -1.55 29.70 14.88
CA HIS A 523 -1.91 28.40 15.43
C HIS A 523 -0.77 27.79 16.27
N LEU A 524 0.47 27.85 15.77
CA LEU A 524 1.64 27.33 16.47
C LEU A 524 1.90 28.09 17.77
N HIS A 525 1.74 29.42 17.77
CA HIS A 525 1.80 30.20 19.00
C HIS A 525 0.72 29.79 20.01
N THR A 526 -0.52 29.60 19.56
CA THR A 526 -1.63 29.18 20.43
C THR A 526 -1.37 27.80 21.07
N VAL A 527 -0.81 26.86 20.30
CA VAL A 527 -0.46 25.52 20.79
C VAL A 527 0.70 25.58 21.80
N GLN A 528 1.67 26.48 21.60
CA GLN A 528 2.79 26.66 22.53
C GLN A 528 2.40 27.33 23.86
N THR A 529 1.34 28.14 23.89
CA THR A 529 0.92 28.88 25.10
C THR A 529 -0.07 28.12 25.98
N ASN A 530 -0.68 27.04 25.47
CA ASN A 530 -1.70 26.26 26.19
C ASN A 530 -1.13 25.04 26.94
N ASP A 531 0.18 24.82 26.85
CA ASP A 531 0.94 23.91 27.71
C ASP A 531 1.68 24.71 28.79
#